data_AF-A0A127PHZ9-F1
#
_entry.id   AF-A0A127PHZ9-F1
#
_cell.length_a   1.000
_cell.length_b   1.000
_cell.length_c   1.000
_cell.angle_alpha   90.00
_cell.angle_beta   90.00
_cell.angle_gamma   90.00
#
_symmetry.space_group_name_H-M   'P 1'
#
loop_
_entity.id
_entity.type
_entity.pdbx_description
1 polymer ?
#
loop_
_entity_poly.entity_id
_entity_poly.type
_entity_poly.pdbx_seq_one_letter_code
_entity_poly.pdbx_strand_id
1 'polypeptide(L)' 'MSVKVLAQGRHDKVKIFKMRRRKHYQKHQGHRQNYTEIQIVSINA' A
#
# COMPACT_ATOMS: atom_id res chain seq x y z
N MET A 1 -21.41 10.27 -12.63
CA MET A 1 -20.73 9.26 -11.80
C MET A 1 -20.40 9.91 -10.46
N SER A 2 -20.95 9.40 -9.36
CA SER A 2 -20.82 9.94 -8.00
C SER A 2 -20.18 8.90 -7.08
N VAL A 3 -19.23 9.33 -6.24
CA VAL A 3 -18.51 8.47 -5.29
C VAL A 3 -18.42 9.13 -3.90
N LYS A 4 -18.39 8.30 -2.86
CA LYS A 4 -18.20 8.71 -1.47
C LYS A 4 -16.96 8.05 -0.90
N VAL A 5 -16.12 8.81 -0.20
CA VAL A 5 -15.00 8.26 0.56
C VAL A 5 -15.54 7.67 1.86
N LEU A 6 -15.20 6.40 2.12
CA LEU A 6 -15.57 5.71 3.36
C LEU A 6 -14.45 5.80 4.38
N ALA A 7 -13.20 5.54 3.96
CA ALA A 7 -12.06 5.52 4.85
C ALA A 7 -10.75 5.82 4.11
N GLN A 8 -9.73 6.20 4.88
CA GLN A 8 -8.34 6.29 4.43
C GLN A 8 -7.50 5.42 5.33
N GLY A 9 -6.68 4.56 4.72
CA GLY A 9 -5.99 3.51 5.45
C GLY A 9 -4.61 3.21 4.90
N ARG A 10 -3.95 2.28 5.58
CA ARG A 10 -2.65 1.75 5.17
C ARG A 10 -2.71 0.24 5.23
N HIS A 11 -2.24 -0.41 4.17
CA HIS A 11 -2.10 -1.86 4.14
C HIS A 11 -1.11 -2.36 5.20
N ASP A 12 -1.13 -3.66 5.39
CA ASP A 12 -0.21 -4.35 6.27
C ASP A 12 1.25 -4.13 5.86
N LYS A 13 2.13 -4.26 6.86
CA LYS A 13 3.56 -3.99 6.67
C LYS A 13 4.18 -5.11 5.85
N VAL A 14 4.61 -4.77 4.64
CA VAL A 14 5.48 -5.61 3.81
C VAL A 14 6.92 -5.45 4.30
N LYS A 15 7.57 -6.57 4.64
CA LYS A 15 8.98 -6.61 5.02
C LYS A 15 9.84 -6.84 3.78
N ILE A 16 10.68 -5.88 3.44
CA ILE A 16 11.63 -5.96 2.33
C ILE A 16 13.01 -6.24 2.91
N PHE A 17 13.60 -7.36 2.51
CA PHE A 17 14.97 -7.74 2.86
C PHE A 17 15.80 -7.89 1.59
N LYS A 18 16.97 -7.25 1.56
CA LYS A 18 17.96 -7.39 0.48
C LYS A 18 19.28 -7.81 1.09
N MET A 19 19.91 -8.83 0.54
CA MET A 19 21.24 -9.29 0.94
C MET A 19 22.11 -9.55 -0.28
N ARG A 20 23.42 -9.28 -0.15
CA ARG A 20 24.43 -9.74 -1.12
C ARG A 20 25.47 -10.59 -0.39
N ARG A 21 25.57 -11.85 -0.80
CA ARG A 21 26.52 -12.82 -0.19
C ARG A 21 27.96 -12.30 -0.31
N ARG A 22 28.74 -12.41 0.77
CA ARG A 22 30.18 -12.03 0.86
C ARG A 22 30.50 -10.55 0.60
N LYS A 23 29.50 -9.67 0.52
CA LYS A 23 29.71 -8.22 0.28
C LYS A 23 29.38 -7.36 1.50
N HIS A 24 29.20 -7.97 2.67
CA HIS A 24 28.78 -7.30 3.90
C HIS A 24 27.58 -6.35 3.69
N TYR A 25 26.70 -6.69 2.73
CA TYR A 25 25.55 -5.88 2.38
C TYR A 25 24.28 -6.62 2.76
N GLN A 26 23.53 -6.00 3.67
CA GLN A 26 22.17 -6.35 3.97
C GLN A 26 21.35 -5.07 4.23
N LYS A 27 20.09 -5.05 3.80
CA LYS A 27 19.16 -3.94 4.02
C LYS A 27 17.80 -4.49 4.40
N HIS A 28 17.23 -3.92 5.45
CA HIS A 28 15.86 -4.16 5.88
C HIS A 28 15.06 -2.87 5.68
N GLN A 29 13.86 -2.98 5.10
CA GLN A 29 12.92 -1.87 4.96
C GLN A 29 11.50 -2.38 5.19
N GLY A 30 10.69 -1.57 5.86
CA GLY A 30 9.23 -1.77 5.88
C GLY A 30 8.56 -0.90 4.84
N HIS A 31 7.54 -1.44 4.16
CA HIS A 31 6.63 -0.65 3.35
C HIS A 31 5.19 -0.91 3.78
N ARG A 32 4.39 0.14 3.87
CA ARG A 32 2.95 0.09 4.09
C ARG A 32 2.34 0.99 3.04
N GLN A 33 1.57 0.40 2.12
CA GLN A 33 0.96 1.15 1.04
C GLN A 33 -0.29 1.87 1.52
N ASN A 34 -0.47 3.12 1.11
CA ASN A 34 -1.67 3.88 1.45
C ASN A 34 -2.81 3.51 0.49
N TYR A 35 -4.04 3.53 0.99
CA TYR A 35 -5.23 3.35 0.16
C TYR A 35 -6.37 4.25 0.64
N THR A 36 -7.32 4.49 -0.26
CA THR A 36 -8.58 5.17 0.02
C THR A 36 -9.71 4.22 -0.34
N GLU A 37 -10.57 3.95 0.62
CA GLU A 37 -11.76 3.16 0.42
C GLU A 37 -12.89 4.06 -0.09
N ILE A 38 -13.46 3.69 -1.24
CA ILE A 38 -14.52 4.46 -1.88
C ILE A 38 -15.74 3.59 -2.17
N GLN A 39 -16.91 4.18 -2.02
CA GLN A 39 -18.18 3.61 -2.44
C GLN A 39 -18.67 4.35 -3.68
N ILE A 40 -19.09 3.59 -4.69
CA ILE A 40 -19.73 4.14 -5.89
C ILE A 40 -21.22 4.32 -5.60
N VAL A 41 -21.71 5.55 -5.72
CA VAL A 41 -23.11 5.92 -5.44
C VAL A 41 -23.95 5.92 -6.71
N SER A 42 -23.37 6.39 -7.82
CA SER A 42 -24.05 6.29 -9.12
C SER A 42 -23.04 6.22 -10.26
N ILE A 43 -23.43 5.50 -11.30
CA ILE A 43 -22.76 5.49 -12.59
C ILE A 43 -23.75 6.15 -13.56
N ASN A 44 -23.33 7.21 -14.26
CA ASN A 44 -24.16 7.75 -15.34
C ASN A 44 -23.91 6.84 -16.55
N ALA A 45 -24.99 6.37 -17.16
CA ALA A 45 -24.94 5.66 -18.43
C ALA A 45 -24.69 6.64 -19.58
#